data_AF-A0AB73TGE2-F1
#
_entry.id   AF-A0AB73TGE2-F1
#
_cell.length_a   1.000
_cell.length_b   1.000
_cell.length_c   1.000
_cell.angle_alpha   90.00
_cell.angle_beta   90.00
_cell.angle_gamma   90.00
#
_symmetry.space_group_name_H-M   'P 1'
#
loop_
_entity.id
_entity.type
_entity.pdbx_description
1 polymer ?
#
loop_
_entity_poly.entity_id
_entity_poly.type
_entity_poly.pdbx_seq_one_letter_code
_entity_poly.pdbx_strand_id
1 'polypeptide(L)'
;MARRFPLAGLLRLRHAEQDRAAATLADANGRVREAADARMAARRTLDDEPSTITDAATLSAVASARAATRGMLEELDAVVRSRRADVDRAQQTYNAARRSALGLEKLEGQHTTRVAAEDLRTEQNVLDEIAARRRTEGGHR
;
A
#
# COMPACT_ATOMS: atom_id res chain seq x y z
N MET A 1 19.35 12.48 -27.77
CA MET A 1 19.25 13.04 -26.40
C MET A 1 18.04 12.41 -25.74
N ALA A 2 18.15 11.92 -24.49
CA ALA A 2 17.03 11.30 -23.79
C ALA A 2 15.92 12.33 -23.53
N ARG A 3 14.82 12.23 -24.27
CA ARG A 3 13.61 13.03 -24.05
C ARG A 3 12.93 12.55 -22.77
N ARG A 4 12.78 13.45 -21.80
CA ARG A 4 12.16 13.13 -20.50
C ARG A 4 10.65 13.00 -20.65
N PHE A 5 10.06 12.07 -19.88
CA PHE A 5 8.62 11.91 -19.84
C PHE A 5 7.93 13.18 -19.29
N PRO A 6 7.03 13.83 -20.05
CA PRO A 6 6.44 15.10 -19.65
C PRO A 6 5.67 15.08 -18.32
N LEU A 7 5.10 13.92 -17.96
CA LEU A 7 4.33 13.74 -16.73
C LEU A 7 5.16 13.12 -15.58
N ALA A 8 6.49 13.11 -15.67
CA ALA A 8 7.34 12.53 -14.63
C ALA A 8 7.14 13.18 -13.24
N GLY A 9 6.85 14.49 -13.20
CA GLY A 9 6.52 15.18 -11.95
C GLY A 9 5.24 14.65 -11.31
N LEU A 10 4.20 14.45 -12.11
CA LEU A 10 2.92 13.91 -11.66
C LEU A 10 3.04 12.44 -11.25
N LEU A 11 3.82 11.63 -11.98
CA LEU A 11 4.07 10.23 -11.63
C LEU A 11 4.72 10.11 -10.25
N ARG A 12 5.75 10.93 -9.96
CA ARG A 12 6.38 10.98 -8.63
C ARG A 12 5.40 11.35 -7.53
N LEU A 13 4.50 12.31 -7.78
CA LEU A 13 3.44 12.65 -6.84
C LEU A 13 2.50 11.47 -6.58
N ARG A 14 2.07 10.75 -7.64
CA ARG A 14 1.19 9.58 -7.49
C ARG A 14 1.86 8.44 -6.74
N HIS A 15 3.17 8.22 -6.93
CA HIS A 15 3.93 7.26 -6.13
C HIS A 15 3.98 7.67 -4.66
N ALA A 16 4.27 8.94 -4.35
CA ALA A 16 4.25 9.43 -2.97
C ALA A 16 2.86 9.31 -2.31
N GLU A 17 1.78 9.57 -3.05
CA GLU A 17 0.40 9.34 -2.59
C GLU A 17 0.13 7.86 -2.32
N GLN A 18 0.58 6.98 -3.22
CA GLN A 18 0.46 5.53 -3.06
C GLN A 18 1.21 5.04 -1.82
N ASP A 19 2.45 5.50 -1.60
CA ASP A 19 3.27 5.13 -0.45
C ASP A 19 2.65 5.60 0.87
N ARG A 20 2.11 6.82 0.88
CA ARG A 20 1.36 7.34 2.04
C ARG A 20 0.12 6.49 2.33
N ALA A 21 -0.62 6.09 1.31
CA ALA A 21 -1.78 5.22 1.47
C ALA A 21 -1.37 3.82 1.95
N ALA A 22 -0.24 3.29 1.48
CA ALA A 22 0.31 2.02 1.93
C ALA A 22 0.70 2.07 3.41
N ALA A 23 1.36 3.15 3.85
CA ALA A 23 1.70 3.35 5.26
C ALA A 23 0.46 3.42 6.16
N THR A 24 -0.60 4.11 5.69
CA THR A 24 -1.88 4.21 6.40
C THR A 24 -2.56 2.84 6.52
N LEU A 25 -2.53 2.04 5.45
CA LEU A 25 -3.04 0.67 5.45
C LEU A 25 -2.24 -0.23 6.41
N ALA A 26 -0.91 -0.10 6.43
CA ALA A 26 -0.05 -0.86 7.34
C ALA A 26 -0.34 -0.54 8.80
N ASP A 27 -0.48 0.75 9.14
CA ASP A 27 -0.86 1.22 10.48
C ASP A 27 -2.24 0.69 10.90
N ALA A 28 -3.25 0.79 10.02
CA ALA A 28 -4.59 0.24 10.29
C ALA A 28 -4.55 -1.28 10.59
N ASN A 29 -3.75 -2.04 9.82
CA ASN A 29 -3.54 -3.46 10.08
C ASN A 29 -2.82 -3.72 11.42
N GLY A 30 -1.84 -2.89 11.77
CA GLY A 30 -1.16 -2.92 13.07
C GLY A 30 -2.16 -2.79 14.21
N ARG A 31 -3.04 -1.79 14.15
CA ARG A 31 -4.09 -1.58 15.15
C ARG A 31 -5.05 -2.76 15.24
N VAL A 32 -5.42 -3.43 14.14
CA VAL A 32 -6.27 -4.64 14.22
C VAL A 32 -5.57 -5.75 15.00
N ARG A 33 -4.26 -5.95 14.78
CA ARG A 33 -3.46 -6.96 15.51
C ARG A 33 -3.38 -6.63 16.99
N GLU A 34 -3.05 -5.39 17.34
CA GLU A 34 -3.02 -4.94 18.74
C GLU A 34 -4.35 -5.17 19.47
N ALA A 35 -5.48 -4.90 18.81
CA ALA A 35 -6.80 -5.14 19.41
C ALA A 35 -7.10 -6.63 19.58
N ALA A 36 -6.64 -7.48 18.65
CA ALA A 36 -6.74 -8.92 18.79
C ALA A 36 -5.87 -9.45 19.94
N ASP A 37 -4.65 -8.93 20.10
CA ASP A 37 -3.75 -9.29 21.18
C ASP A 37 -4.31 -8.88 22.55
N ALA A 38 -4.87 -7.66 22.65
CA ALA A 38 -5.55 -7.19 23.85
C ALA A 38 -6.76 -8.06 24.21
N ARG A 39 -7.56 -8.47 23.21
CA ARG A 39 -8.68 -9.41 23.39
C ARG A 39 -8.19 -10.76 23.90
N MET A 40 -7.12 -11.31 23.33
CA MET A 40 -6.55 -12.58 23.78
C MET A 40 -6.02 -12.48 25.21
N ALA A 41 -5.38 -11.36 25.59
CA ALA A 41 -4.94 -11.13 26.96
C ALA A 41 -6.11 -11.07 27.94
N ALA A 42 -7.16 -10.31 27.64
CA ALA A 42 -8.36 -10.24 28.49
C ALA A 42 -9.06 -11.60 28.62
N ARG A 43 -9.06 -12.43 27.56
CA ARG A 43 -9.58 -13.79 27.60
C ARG A 43 -8.78 -14.66 28.56
N ARG A 44 -7.44 -14.61 28.52
CA ARG A 44 -6.57 -15.36 29.45
C ARG A 44 -6.82 -14.96 30.89
N THR A 45 -7.01 -13.67 31.18
CA THR A 45 -7.35 -13.21 32.53
C THR A 45 -8.70 -13.78 33.03
N LEU A 46 -9.66 -13.99 32.13
CA LEU A 46 -10.95 -14.60 32.49
C LEU A 46 -10.85 -16.12 32.71
N ASP A 47 -9.93 -16.78 32.00
CA ASP A 47 -9.69 -18.21 32.07
C ASP A 47 -8.80 -18.58 33.28
N ASP A 48 -8.08 -17.62 33.85
CA ASP A 48 -7.25 -17.81 35.04
C ASP A 48 -8.11 -18.17 36.27
N GLU A 49 -7.68 -19.19 37.01
CA GLU A 49 -8.46 -19.76 38.12
C GLU A 49 -8.26 -18.89 39.38
N PRO A 50 -9.33 -18.43 40.06
CA PRO A 50 -9.17 -17.64 41.27
C PRO A 50 -8.53 -18.49 42.38
N SER A 51 -7.66 -17.87 43.17
CA SER A 51 -7.19 -18.46 44.42
C SER A 51 -8.36 -18.80 45.34
N THR A 52 -8.18 -19.82 46.19
CA THR A 52 -9.21 -20.42 47.05
C THR A 52 -10.17 -19.37 47.64
N ILE A 53 -11.46 -19.49 47.31
CA ILE A 53 -12.49 -18.59 47.82
C ILE A 53 -12.80 -18.97 49.27
N THR A 54 -12.41 -18.13 50.22
CA THR A 54 -12.55 -18.40 51.66
C THR A 54 -13.72 -17.69 52.33
N ASP A 55 -14.28 -16.64 51.72
CA ASP A 55 -15.42 -15.89 52.26
C ASP A 55 -16.32 -15.27 51.16
N ALA A 56 -17.49 -14.77 51.59
CA ALA A 56 -18.48 -14.16 50.70
C ALA A 56 -17.98 -12.85 50.06
N ALA A 57 -17.09 -12.11 50.74
CA ALA A 57 -16.50 -10.89 50.19
C ALA A 57 -15.58 -11.19 49.00
N THR A 58 -14.74 -12.23 49.12
CA THR A 58 -13.87 -12.75 48.06
C THR A 58 -14.69 -13.28 46.89
N LEU A 59 -15.78 -14.01 47.17
CA LEU A 59 -16.71 -14.46 46.13
C LEU A 59 -17.33 -13.28 45.34
N SER A 60 -17.79 -12.25 46.05
CA SER A 60 -18.37 -11.05 45.43
C SER A 60 -17.33 -10.26 44.63
N ALA A 61 -16.09 -10.17 45.11
CA ALA A 61 -15.00 -9.49 44.41
C ALA A 61 -14.66 -10.23 43.10
N VAL A 62 -14.55 -11.56 43.15
CA VAL A 62 -14.32 -12.40 41.95
C VAL A 62 -15.47 -12.26 40.96
N ALA A 63 -16.73 -12.29 41.42
CA ALA A 63 -17.89 -12.13 40.55
C ALA A 63 -17.89 -10.77 39.83
N SER A 64 -17.61 -9.69 40.57
CA SER A 64 -17.49 -8.33 40.02
C SER A 64 -16.34 -8.21 39.03
N ALA A 65 -15.18 -8.79 39.33
CA ALA A 65 -14.03 -8.82 38.41
C ALA A 65 -14.38 -9.54 37.10
N ARG A 66 -15.02 -10.72 37.17
CA ARG A 66 -15.45 -11.46 35.97
C ARG A 66 -16.51 -10.70 35.17
N ALA A 67 -17.43 -10.01 35.81
CA ALA A 67 -18.41 -9.16 35.14
C ALA A 67 -17.72 -8.00 34.40
N ALA A 68 -16.76 -7.33 35.04
CA ALA A 68 -15.98 -6.26 34.43
C ALA A 68 -15.15 -6.76 33.22
N THR A 69 -14.46 -7.90 33.34
CA THR A 69 -13.69 -8.49 32.23
C THR A 69 -14.59 -8.89 31.06
N ARG A 70 -15.80 -9.39 31.31
CA ARG A 70 -16.77 -9.68 30.23
C ARG A 70 -17.22 -8.40 29.51
N GLY A 71 -17.51 -7.33 30.23
CA GLY A 71 -17.81 -6.02 29.63
C GLY A 71 -16.65 -5.50 28.78
N MET A 72 -15.42 -5.58 29.30
CA MET A 72 -14.22 -5.21 28.55
C MET A 72 -14.04 -6.03 27.26
N LEU A 73 -14.36 -7.32 27.28
CA LEU A 73 -14.32 -8.17 26.07
C LEU A 73 -15.35 -7.72 25.03
N GLU A 74 -16.56 -7.33 25.44
CA GLU A 74 -17.58 -6.80 24.53
C GLU A 74 -17.15 -5.47 23.89
N GLU A 75 -16.52 -4.59 24.67
CA GLU A 75 -15.94 -3.35 24.17
C GLU A 75 -14.80 -3.60 23.18
N LEU A 76 -13.89 -4.52 23.50
CA LEU A 76 -12.80 -4.91 22.59
C LEU A 76 -13.33 -5.49 21.28
N ASP A 77 -14.45 -6.22 21.32
CA ASP A 77 -15.11 -6.74 20.12
C ASP A 77 -15.65 -5.61 19.25
N ALA A 78 -16.24 -4.58 19.86
CA ALA A 78 -16.65 -3.38 19.14
C ALA A 78 -15.46 -2.64 18.53
N VAL A 79 -14.35 -2.51 19.27
CA VAL A 79 -13.11 -1.90 18.78
C VAL A 79 -12.54 -2.67 17.60
N VAL A 80 -12.47 -4.01 17.67
CA VAL A 80 -11.99 -4.85 16.55
C VAL A 80 -12.86 -4.67 15.31
N ARG A 81 -14.20 -4.64 15.46
CA ARG A 81 -15.11 -4.39 14.32
C ARG A 81 -14.85 -3.01 13.69
N SER A 82 -14.70 -1.97 14.51
CA SER A 82 -14.40 -0.62 14.03
C SER A 82 -13.05 -0.56 13.29
N ARG A 83 -11.99 -1.13 13.88
CA ARG A 83 -10.65 -1.16 13.26
C ARG A 83 -10.62 -1.96 11.96
N ARG A 84 -11.44 -3.01 11.82
CA ARG A 84 -11.59 -3.73 10.54
C ARG A 84 -12.22 -2.85 9.46
N ALA A 85 -13.26 -2.08 9.80
CA ALA A 85 -13.83 -1.11 8.87
C ALA A 85 -12.82 -0.01 8.49
N ASP A 86 -11.91 0.37 9.39
CA ASP A 86 -10.80 1.28 9.08
C ASP A 86 -9.81 0.68 8.07
N VAL A 87 -9.46 -0.60 8.24
CA VAL A 87 -8.62 -1.33 7.28
C VAL A 87 -9.29 -1.38 5.91
N ASP A 88 -10.59 -1.69 5.84
CA ASP A 88 -11.32 -1.75 4.57
C ASP A 88 -11.31 -0.39 3.85
N ARG A 89 -11.50 0.71 4.59
CA ARG A 89 -11.40 2.07 4.04
C ARG A 89 -9.99 2.38 3.57
N ALA A 90 -8.96 2.09 4.38
CA ALA A 90 -7.57 2.31 4.01
C ALA A 90 -7.17 1.50 2.77
N GLN A 91 -7.65 0.26 2.65
CA GLN A 91 -7.44 -0.61 1.50
C GLN A 91 -8.06 -0.02 0.24
N GLN A 92 -9.28 0.53 0.32
CA GLN A 92 -9.93 1.20 -0.80
C GLN A 92 -9.14 2.44 -1.24
N THR A 93 -8.65 3.25 -0.30
CA THR A 93 -7.80 4.41 -0.60
C THR A 93 -6.49 4.00 -1.26
N TYR A 94 -5.81 2.97 -0.76
CA TYR A 94 -4.60 2.44 -1.37
C TYR A 94 -4.86 1.93 -2.79
N ASN A 95 -5.93 1.17 -3.00
CA ASN A 95 -6.30 0.67 -4.33
C ASN A 95 -6.61 1.82 -5.32
N ALA A 96 -7.23 2.90 -4.85
CA ALA A 96 -7.49 4.08 -5.68
C ALA A 96 -6.18 4.81 -6.06
N ALA A 97 -5.26 4.99 -5.10
CA ALA A 97 -3.95 5.58 -5.35
C ALA A 97 -3.13 4.72 -6.33
N ARG A 98 -3.11 3.39 -6.14
CA ARG A 98 -2.43 2.43 -7.00
C ARG A 98 -2.96 2.48 -8.44
N ARG A 99 -4.29 2.51 -8.62
CA ARG A 99 -4.90 2.63 -9.97
C ARG A 99 -4.49 3.93 -10.67
N SER A 100 -4.43 5.03 -9.93
CA SER A 100 -4.01 6.33 -10.47
C SER A 100 -2.53 6.34 -10.90
N ALA A 101 -1.65 5.68 -10.14
CA ALA A 101 -0.23 5.54 -10.49
C ALA A 101 -0.02 4.62 -11.72
N LEU A 102 -0.68 3.46 -11.75
CA LEU A 102 -0.54 2.46 -12.82
C LEU A 102 -0.85 3.02 -14.22
N GLY A 103 -1.82 3.95 -14.33
CA GLY A 103 -2.13 4.61 -15.60
C GLY A 103 -0.94 5.42 -16.13
N LEU A 104 -0.27 6.17 -15.26
CA LEU A 104 0.89 6.99 -15.61
C LEU A 104 2.14 6.14 -15.89
N GLU A 105 2.36 5.07 -15.13
CA GLU A 105 3.46 4.12 -15.37
C GLU A 105 3.38 3.50 -16.78
N LYS A 106 2.16 3.12 -17.21
CA LYS A 106 1.94 2.62 -18.57
C LYS A 106 2.24 3.66 -19.64
N LEU A 107 1.81 4.91 -19.42
CA LEU A 107 2.09 6.02 -20.34
C LEU A 107 3.59 6.33 -20.42
N GLU A 108 4.31 6.26 -19.30
CA GLU A 108 5.76 6.42 -19.28
C GLU A 108 6.45 5.31 -20.10
N GLY A 109 6.05 4.05 -19.92
CA GLY A 109 6.58 2.93 -20.70
C GLY A 109 6.34 3.07 -22.21
N GLN A 110 5.13 3.50 -22.61
CA GLN A 110 4.81 3.79 -24.01
C GLN A 110 5.63 4.97 -24.56
N HIS A 111 5.81 6.03 -23.76
CA HIS A 111 6.62 7.18 -24.14
C HIS A 111 8.07 6.77 -24.40
N THR A 112 8.68 6.02 -23.48
CA THR A 112 10.05 5.51 -23.61
C THR A 112 10.20 4.67 -24.89
N THR A 113 9.24 3.78 -25.16
CA THR A 113 9.23 2.96 -26.38
C THR A 113 9.16 3.82 -27.65
N ARG A 114 8.27 4.82 -27.67
CA ARG A 114 8.09 5.71 -28.82
C ARG A 114 9.32 6.60 -29.07
N VAL A 115 9.91 7.13 -28.01
CA VAL A 115 11.15 7.93 -28.11
C VAL A 115 12.28 7.09 -28.67
N ALA A 116 12.48 5.86 -28.17
CA ALA A 116 13.51 4.96 -28.70
C ALA A 116 13.31 4.66 -30.20
N ALA A 117 12.06 4.40 -30.62
CA ALA A 117 11.75 4.16 -32.04
C ALA A 117 11.92 5.41 -32.92
N GLU A 118 11.69 6.62 -32.39
CA GLU A 118 11.98 7.87 -33.09
C GLU A 118 13.48 8.12 -33.23
N ASP A 119 14.25 7.83 -32.18
CA ASP A 119 15.71 7.99 -32.19
C ASP A 119 16.35 7.02 -33.21
N LEU A 120 15.95 5.74 -33.22
CA LEU A 120 16.41 4.74 -34.20
C LEU A 120 16.07 5.12 -35.64
N ARG A 121 14.84 5.59 -35.90
CA ARG A 121 14.45 6.07 -37.24
C ARG A 121 15.27 7.28 -37.69
N THR A 122 15.55 8.19 -36.76
CA THR A 122 16.38 9.38 -37.06
C THR A 122 17.80 8.98 -37.42
N GLU A 123 18.39 8.05 -36.67
CA GLU A 123 19.72 7.49 -36.97
C GLU A 123 19.75 6.80 -38.33
N GLN A 124 18.75 5.95 -38.63
CA GLN A 124 18.68 5.26 -39.92
C GLN A 124 18.60 6.23 -41.10
N ASN A 125 17.78 7.29 -40.98
CA ASN A 125 17.68 8.30 -42.03
C ASN A 125 19.03 8.97 -42.32
N VAL A 126 19.82 9.24 -41.28
CA VAL A 126 21.17 9.82 -41.43
C VAL A 126 22.12 8.83 -42.12
N LEU A 127 22.06 7.54 -41.77
CA LEU A 127 22.87 6.50 -42.42
C LEU A 127 22.50 6.35 -43.91
N ASP A 128 21.22 6.37 -44.22
CA ASP A 128 20.72 6.27 -45.59
C ASP A 128 21.14 7.48 -46.43
N GLU A 129 21.12 8.68 -45.84
CA GLU A 129 21.62 9.89 -46.50
C GLU A 129 23.13 9.81 -46.78
N ILE A 130 23.94 9.37 -45.83
CA ILE A 130 25.38 9.17 -46.01
C ILE A 130 25.65 8.14 -47.11
N ALA A 131 24.90 7.03 -47.12
CA ALA A 131 25.02 6.00 -48.13
C ALA A 131 24.62 6.51 -49.53
N ALA A 132 23.57 7.34 -49.61
CA ALA A 132 23.15 7.97 -50.86
C ALA A 132 24.20 8.94 -51.41
N ARG A 133 24.77 9.81 -50.57
CA ARG A 133 25.84 10.76 -50.97
C ARG A 133 27.10 10.04 -51.48
N ARG A 134 27.54 8.98 -50.79
CA ARG A 134 28.68 8.16 -51.25
C ARG A 134 28.43 7.51 -52.60
N ARG A 135 27.21 7.03 -52.89
CA ARG A 135 26.86 6.47 -54.21
C ARG A 135 26.93 7.52 -55.31
N THR A 136 26.44 8.73 -55.07
CA THR A 136 26.50 9.81 -56.07
C THR A 136 27.92 10.28 -56.37
N GLU A 137 28.81 10.31 -55.37
CA GLU A 137 30.22 10.70 -55.54
C GLU A 137 31.07 9.60 -56.21
N GLY A 138 30.77 8.31 -55.93
CA GLY A 138 31.47 7.18 -56.53
C GLY A 138 31.05 6.84 -57.96
N GLY A 139 29.85 7.24 -58.39
CA GLY A 139 29.32 6.99 -59.73
C GLY A 139 29.77 7.96 -60.82
N HIS A 140 30.67 8.89 -60.51
CA HIS A 140 31.29 9.84 -61.47
C HIS A 140 32.75 9.49 -61.81
N ARG A 141 33.16 8.24 -61.58
CA ARG A 141 34.46 7.70 -62.00
C ARG A 141 34.28 6.51 -62.92
#